data_AF-A0A831ZEK5-F1
#
_entry.id   AF-A0A831ZEK5-F1
#
_cell.length_a   1.000
_cell.length_b   1.000
_cell.length_c   1.000
_cell.angle_alpha   90.00
_cell.angle_beta   90.00
_cell.angle_gamma   90.00
#
_symmetry.space_group_name_H-M   'P 1'
#
loop_
_entity.id
_entity.type
_entity.pdbx_description
1 polymer ?
#
loop_
_entity_poly.entity_id
_entity_poly.type
_entity_poly.pdbx_seq_one_letter_code
_entity_poly.pdbx_strand_id
1 'polypeptide(L)'
;DTLKKVEYELHPSFYNPLRAVENPKGGFPLDIWTWGEFDITVTFYYKDGSVSDSVFSLAYSDELPASDKAYIDITPDSLKRAL
;
A
#
# COMPACT_ATOMS: atom_id res chain seq x y z
N ASP A 1 10.77 14.41 -16.91
CA ASP A 1 9.44 14.62 -17.51
C ASP A 1 9.13 13.58 -18.59
N THR A 2 9.44 12.30 -18.33
CA THR A 2 9.44 11.19 -19.31
C THR A 2 8.22 10.28 -19.20
N LEU A 3 7.53 10.29 -18.06
CA LEU A 3 6.32 9.52 -17.82
C LEU A 3 5.07 10.26 -18.32
N LYS A 4 4.11 9.49 -18.86
CA LYS A 4 2.81 9.95 -19.35
C LYS A 4 1.68 9.57 -18.40
N LYS A 5 1.71 8.35 -17.87
CA LYS A 5 0.67 7.76 -17.01
C LYS A 5 1.33 6.78 -16.05
N VAL A 6 0.81 6.69 -14.84
CA VAL A 6 1.13 5.61 -13.90
C VAL A 6 -0.16 4.89 -13.54
N GLU A 7 -0.11 3.58 -13.48
CA GLU A 7 -1.25 2.73 -13.13
C GLU A 7 -0.90 1.89 -11.91
N TYR A 8 -1.77 1.92 -10.92
CA TYR A 8 -1.63 1.26 -9.64
C TYR A 8 -2.63 0.13 -9.58
N GLU A 9 -2.14 -1.10 -9.46
CA GLU A 9 -2.94 -2.28 -9.19
C GLU A 9 -2.90 -2.57 -7.69
N LEU A 10 -3.99 -2.22 -7.01
CA LEU A 10 -4.19 -2.41 -5.57
C LEU A 10 -4.70 -3.81 -5.26
N HIS A 11 -4.75 -4.16 -3.97
CA HIS A 11 -5.33 -5.41 -3.52
C HIS A 11 -6.79 -5.58 -4.03
N PRO A 12 -7.22 -6.79 -4.45
CA PRO A 12 -8.54 -7.01 -5.07
C PRO A 12 -9.75 -6.65 -4.20
N SER A 13 -9.57 -6.51 -2.88
CA SER A 13 -10.63 -6.07 -1.97
C SER A 13 -11.02 -4.59 -2.14
N PHE A 14 -10.19 -3.78 -2.81
CA PHE A 14 -10.49 -2.37 -3.04
C PHE A 14 -11.59 -2.22 -4.11
N TYR A 15 -12.50 -1.28 -3.89
CA TYR A 15 -13.35 -0.82 -4.99
C TYR A 15 -12.50 -0.13 -6.05
N ASN A 16 -12.63 -0.59 -7.29
CA ASN A 16 -11.78 -0.21 -8.42
C ASN A 16 -10.27 -0.36 -8.09
N PRO A 17 -9.75 -1.60 -8.08
CA PRO A 17 -8.38 -1.88 -7.66
C PRO A 17 -7.34 -1.39 -8.67
N LEU A 18 -7.71 -1.23 -9.95
CA LEU A 18 -6.84 -0.67 -10.98
C LEU A 18 -7.11 0.83 -11.14
N ARG A 19 -6.11 1.67 -10.83
CA ARG A 19 -6.26 3.14 -10.85
C ARG A 19 -5.16 3.77 -11.68
N ALA A 20 -5.55 4.61 -12.64
CA ALA A 20 -4.60 5.35 -13.48
C ALA A 20 -4.53 6.82 -13.06
N VAL A 21 -3.30 7.35 -13.00
CA VAL A 21 -3.00 8.76 -12.79
C VAL A 21 -2.25 9.28 -14.01
N GLU A 22 -2.82 10.26 -14.70
CA GLU A 22 -2.23 10.89 -15.88
C GLU A 22 -1.64 12.29 -15.59
N ASN A 23 -1.98 12.87 -14.43
CA ASN A 23 -1.48 14.18 -14.03
C ASN A 23 -0.12 14.04 -13.32
N PRO A 24 0.98 14.57 -13.88
CA PRO A 24 2.31 14.45 -13.29
C PRO A 24 2.52 15.38 -12.09
N LYS A 25 1.59 16.30 -11.77
CA LYS A 25 1.74 17.21 -10.63
C LYS A 25 1.93 16.40 -9.34
N GLY A 26 3.07 16.60 -8.68
CA GLY A 26 3.43 15.87 -7.46
C GLY A 26 3.97 14.46 -7.69
N GLY A 27 4.29 14.08 -8.93
CA GLY A 27 4.91 12.77 -9.24
C GLY A 27 3.91 11.62 -9.36
N PHE A 28 2.72 11.87 -9.93
CA PHE A 28 1.64 10.88 -10.07
C PHE A 28 1.11 10.35 -8.72
N PRO A 29 0.73 11.21 -7.76
CA PRO A 29 0.28 10.74 -6.45
C PRO A 29 -1.03 9.94 -6.54
N LEU A 30 -1.15 8.91 -5.71
CA LEU A 30 -2.38 8.18 -5.46
C LEU A 30 -2.63 8.10 -3.94
N ASP A 31 -3.70 8.74 -3.48
CA ASP A 31 -4.12 8.67 -2.07
C ASP A 31 -5.15 7.54 -1.87
N ILE A 32 -4.90 6.69 -0.87
CA ILE A 32 -5.79 5.58 -0.49
C ILE A 32 -5.93 5.46 1.02
N TRP A 33 -7.10 4.99 1.46
CA TRP A 33 -7.29 4.47 2.81
C TRP A 33 -7.14 2.95 2.77
N THR A 34 -6.32 2.39 3.66
CA THR A 34 -6.07 0.94 3.72
C THR A 34 -6.42 0.38 5.09
N TRP A 35 -6.64 -0.93 5.13
CA TRP A 35 -6.87 -1.70 6.35
C TRP A 35 -5.61 -2.39 6.86
N GLY A 36 -4.52 -2.35 6.09
CA GLY A 36 -3.32 -3.12 6.34
C GLY A 36 -2.26 -2.91 5.26
N GLU A 37 -1.26 -3.77 5.31
CA GLU A 37 -0.09 -3.80 4.42
C GLU A 37 -0.30 -4.82 3.31
N PHE A 38 0.20 -4.49 2.11
CA PHE A 38 0.10 -5.36 0.94
C PHE A 38 1.06 -4.90 -0.16
N ASP A 39 1.37 -5.83 -1.06
CA ASP A 39 2.09 -5.51 -2.29
C ASP A 39 1.15 -4.93 -3.34
N ILE A 40 1.65 -3.98 -4.12
CA ILE A 40 0.98 -3.43 -5.30
C ILE A 40 1.88 -3.55 -6.52
N THR A 41 1.28 -3.76 -7.68
CA THR A 41 1.98 -3.62 -8.96
C THR A 41 1.78 -2.20 -9.47
N VAL A 42 2.86 -1.54 -9.86
CA VAL A 42 2.82 -0.20 -10.45
C VAL A 42 3.36 -0.28 -11.86
N THR A 43 2.52 0.07 -12.83
CA THR A 43 2.87 0.11 -14.25
C THR A 43 3.12 1.54 -14.69
N PHE A 44 4.31 1.78 -15.25
CA PHE A 44 4.79 3.06 -15.76
C PHE A 44 4.64 3.10 -17.27
N TYR A 45 3.93 4.12 -17.77
CA TYR A 45 3.78 4.35 -19.21
C TYR A 45 4.57 5.61 -19.58
N TYR A 46 5.57 5.45 -20.44
CA TYR A 46 6.46 6.53 -20.84
C TYR A 46 5.94 7.25 -22.10
N LYS A 47 6.37 8.50 -22.30
CA LYS A 47 5.97 9.33 -23.45
C LYS A 47 6.50 8.79 -24.78
N ASP A 48 7.57 8.00 -24.76
CA ASP A 48 8.14 7.32 -25.94
C ASP A 48 7.38 6.03 -26.32
N GLY A 49 6.35 5.66 -25.54
CA GLY A 49 5.54 4.48 -25.75
C GLY A 49 6.06 3.23 -25.05
N SER A 50 7.24 3.28 -24.40
CA SER A 50 7.71 2.18 -23.58
C SER A 50 6.84 2.01 -22.32
N VAL A 51 6.83 0.78 -21.79
CA VAL A 51 6.08 0.39 -20.59
C VAL A 51 7.00 -0.45 -19.72
N SER A 52 6.97 -0.22 -18.42
CA SER A 52 7.60 -1.07 -17.42
C SER A 52 6.68 -1.23 -16.22
N ASP A 53 6.89 -2.27 -15.43
CA ASP A 53 6.19 -2.49 -14.18
C ASP A 53 7.17 -2.85 -13.06
N SER A 54 6.75 -2.61 -11.83
CA SER A 54 7.47 -3.03 -10.63
C SER A 54 6.49 -3.26 -9.49
N VAL A 55 6.84 -4.19 -8.61
CA VAL A 55 6.09 -4.44 -7.38
C VAL A 55 6.63 -3.54 -6.27
N PHE A 56 5.74 -2.97 -5.47
CA PHE A 56 6.05 -2.16 -4.31
C PHE A 56 5.29 -2.69 -3.10
N SER A 57 5.98 -2.84 -1.97
CA SER A 57 5.33 -3.18 -0.70
C SER A 57 4.86 -1.92 0.00
N LEU A 58 3.56 -1.84 0.27
CA LEU A 58 2.98 -0.81 1.14
C LEU A 58 3.02 -1.32 2.58
N ALA A 59 4.15 -1.10 3.25
CA ALA A 59 4.36 -1.47 4.64
C ALA A 59 4.64 -0.22 5.49
N TYR A 60 4.15 -0.23 6.73
CA TYR A 60 4.43 0.80 7.73
C TYR A 60 5.01 0.17 9.02
N SER A 61 5.04 -1.15 9.14
CA SER A 61 5.64 -1.91 10.23
C SER A 61 7.09 -1.52 10.50
N ASP A 62 7.85 -1.24 9.44
CA ASP A 62 9.25 -0.83 9.52
C ASP A 62 9.44 0.59 10.09
N GLU A 63 8.37 1.41 10.04
CA GLU A 63 8.37 2.78 10.55
C GLU A 63 7.71 2.89 11.94
N LEU A 64 6.93 1.89 12.35
CA LEU A 64 6.34 1.86 13.68
C LEU A 64 7.40 1.45 14.70
N PRO A 65 7.68 2.27 15.74
CA PRO A 65 8.52 1.81 16.83
C PRO A 65 7.83 0.62 17.47
N ALA A 66 8.52 -0.52 17.51
CA ALA A 66 8.14 -1.64 18.34
C ALA A 66 8.16 -1.16 19.80
N SER A 67 7.06 -0.59 20.28
CA SER A 67 6.92 -0.27 21.69
C SER A 67 6.42 -1.53 22.38
N ASP A 68 7.03 -1.90 23.50
CA ASP A 68 6.59 -3.01 24.37
C ASP A 68 5.12 -2.88 24.86
N LYS A 69 4.45 -1.75 24.54
CA LYS A 69 3.07 -1.43 24.89
C LYS A 69 2.11 -1.43 23.70
N ALA A 70 2.58 -1.75 22.49
CA ALA A 70 1.74 -1.77 21.29
C ALA A 70 0.78 -2.98 21.27
N TYR A 71 1.14 -4.06 21.97
CA TYR A 71 0.26 -5.21 22.15
C TYR A 71 -0.62 -5.01 23.39
N ILE A 72 -1.92 -4.83 23.17
CA ILE A 72 -2.93 -4.92 24.24
C ILE A 72 -3.50 -6.34 24.21
N ASP A 73 -3.10 -7.16 25.19
CA ASP A 73 -3.72 -8.46 25.40
C ASP A 73 -5.16 -8.26 25.91
N ILE A 74 -6.12 -8.39 25.01
CA ILE A 74 -7.56 -8.35 25.33
C ILE A 74 -8.09 -9.67 25.89
N THR A 75 -7.23 -10.67 26.12
CA THR A 75 -7.64 -11.92 26.76
C THR A 75 -8.26 -11.58 28.11
N PRO A 76 -9.55 -11.91 28.32
CA PRO A 76 -10.20 -11.69 29.61
C PRO A 76 -9.41 -12.37 30.72
N ASP A 77 -9.27 -11.72 31.88
CA ASP A 77 -8.51 -12.27 33.01
C ASP A 77 -9.03 -13.63 33.48
N SER A 78 -10.31 -13.93 33.20
CA SER A 78 -10.92 -15.25 33.44
C SER A 78 -10.26 -16.39 32.65
N LEU A 79 -9.62 -16.11 31.51
CA LEU A 79 -8.95 -17.10 30.66
C LEU A 79 -7.43 -17.20 30.92
N LYS A 80 -6.84 -16.24 31.64
CA LYS A 80 -5.38 -16.21 31.91
C LYS A 80 -4.91 -17.22 32.96
N ARG A 81 -5.81 -17.76 33.78
CA ARG A 81 -5.50 -18.71 34.87
C ARG A 81 -5.61 -20.18 34.48
N ALA A 82 -5.90 -20.49 33.22
CA ALA A 82 -6.15 -21.84 32.73
C ALA A 82 -4.92 -22.51 32.07
N LEU A 83 -3.73 -21.91 32.18
CA LEU A 83 -2.45 -22.43 31.66
C LEU A 83 -1.43 -22.57 32.78
#